data_AF-A0A0N1C981-F1
#
_entry.id   AF-A0A0N1C981-F1
#
_cell.length_a   1.000
_cell.length_b   1.000
_cell.length_c   1.000
_cell.angle_alpha   90.00
_cell.angle_beta   90.00
_cell.angle_gamma   90.00
#
_symmetry.space_group_name_H-M   'P 1'
#
loop_
_entity.id
_entity.type
_entity.pdbx_description
1 polymer ?
#
loop_
_entity_poly.entity_id
_entity_poly.type
_entity_poly.pdbx_seq_one_letter_code
_entity_poly.pdbx_strand_id
1 'polypeptide(L)'
;MEDDMTNMKQGPWTRIRPLQIDEVDDNTAAALKAGELTWGHFPNNLIKVMAYCPRLAQTEVEYCNSFIFDPVTTYGDLQTAGFNDRFLKELVISRTSLINRSRYSVTHHSFIGMKLYSDAGRRDEAHSKYLHLHEHEKHPQVYTERERIVLDYTANVARDAHLVDDKQFSDLRRVLAAHNKADPRTSTLTETAAARFVDTQIVELTWLIGHFCLLNRWFTALQVPDEGPDDEANFQASYEEIVPQDIRDRNSRILAGEF
;
A
#
# COMPACT_ATOMS: atom_id res chain seq x y z
N MET A 1 -37.73 12.60 0.85
CA MET A 1 -36.90 11.47 0.40
C MET A 1 -35.81 11.38 1.41
N GLU A 2 -35.99 10.52 2.42
CA GLU A 2 -34.90 10.11 3.30
C GLU A 2 -34.05 9.18 2.44
N ASP A 3 -32.96 9.72 1.88
CA ASP A 3 -31.94 8.90 1.24
C ASP A 3 -31.25 8.07 2.32
N ASP A 4 -31.09 6.80 2.00
CA ASP A 4 -30.60 5.70 2.83
C ASP A 4 -29.17 6.00 3.32
N MET A 5 -29.05 6.68 4.45
CA MET A 5 -27.78 6.83 5.15
C MET A 5 -27.32 5.44 5.61
N THR A 6 -26.11 5.05 5.23
CA THR A 6 -25.52 3.72 5.47
C THR A 6 -25.95 3.11 6.81
N ASN A 7 -26.52 1.90 6.77
CA ASN A 7 -27.07 1.21 7.95
C ASN A 7 -26.00 0.56 8.85
N MET A 8 -24.71 0.82 8.61
CA MET A 8 -23.63 0.12 9.31
C MET A 8 -23.60 0.53 10.79
N LYS A 9 -24.06 -0.36 11.67
CA LYS A 9 -24.00 -0.15 13.12
C LYS A 9 -22.68 -0.65 13.67
N GLN A 10 -22.11 0.07 14.65
CA GLN A 10 -20.98 -0.44 15.42
C GLN A 10 -21.35 -1.79 16.06
N GLY A 11 -20.46 -2.77 15.95
CA GLY A 11 -20.77 -4.15 16.33
C GLY A 11 -19.52 -5.02 16.46
N PRO A 12 -19.65 -6.35 16.67
CA PRO A 12 -18.50 -7.23 16.88
C PRO A 12 -17.55 -7.33 15.66
N TRP A 13 -17.99 -6.81 14.51
CA TRP A 13 -17.28 -6.85 13.23
C TRP A 13 -16.52 -5.55 12.91
N THR A 14 -16.79 -4.46 13.66
CA THR A 14 -16.04 -3.20 13.59
C THR A 14 -16.07 -2.50 14.94
N ARG A 15 -14.90 -2.22 15.53
CA ARG A 15 -14.84 -1.58 16.85
C ARG A 15 -15.16 -0.11 16.79
N ILE A 16 -14.90 0.54 15.65
CA ILE A 16 -15.20 1.95 15.40
C ILE A 16 -15.92 2.02 14.05
N ARG A 17 -17.21 2.39 14.07
CA ARG A 17 -18.01 2.56 12.85
C ARG A 17 -17.41 3.68 11.99
N PRO A 18 -17.23 3.49 10.67
CA PRO A 18 -16.89 4.58 9.74
C PRO A 18 -17.90 5.74 9.80
N LEU A 19 -17.43 6.99 9.94
CA LEU A 19 -18.29 8.18 9.85
C LEU A 19 -18.65 8.50 8.40
N GLN A 20 -19.84 9.02 8.17
CA GLN A 20 -20.26 9.56 6.89
C GLN A 20 -19.89 11.04 6.76
N ILE A 21 -19.87 11.52 5.51
CA ILE A 21 -19.38 12.85 5.16
C ILE A 21 -20.21 13.99 5.80
N ASP A 22 -21.48 13.74 6.09
CA ASP A 22 -22.41 14.66 6.74
C ASP A 22 -22.38 14.61 8.29
N GLU A 23 -21.60 13.69 8.85
CA GLU A 23 -21.39 13.54 10.30
C GLU A 23 -20.17 14.29 10.83
N VAL A 24 -19.42 14.97 9.96
CA VAL A 24 -18.13 15.62 10.28
C VAL A 24 -18.12 17.09 9.89
N ASP A 25 -17.13 17.84 10.40
CA ASP A 25 -16.94 19.25 10.02
C ASP A 25 -16.44 19.39 8.57
N ASP A 26 -16.64 20.57 7.97
CA ASP A 26 -16.32 20.86 6.56
C ASP A 26 -14.87 20.51 6.17
N ASN A 27 -13.89 20.72 7.05
CA ASN A 27 -12.49 20.42 6.72
C ASN A 27 -12.23 18.91 6.69
N THR A 28 -12.87 18.17 7.59
CA THR A 28 -12.79 16.71 7.63
C THR A 28 -13.56 16.09 6.47
N ALA A 29 -14.73 16.64 6.12
CA ALA A 29 -15.48 16.25 4.92
C ALA A 29 -14.65 16.46 3.65
N ALA A 30 -13.93 17.59 3.55
CA ALA A 30 -13.02 17.86 2.44
C ALA A 30 -11.87 16.84 2.36
N ALA A 31 -11.32 16.41 3.50
CA ALA A 31 -10.28 15.39 3.54
C ALA A 31 -10.80 14.00 3.11
N LEU A 32 -11.99 13.61 3.56
CA LEU A 32 -12.69 12.39 3.11
C LEU A 32 -12.83 12.40 1.59
N LYS A 33 -13.29 13.52 1.03
CA LYS A 33 -13.47 13.67 -0.42
C LYS A 33 -12.15 13.68 -1.18
N ALA A 34 -11.11 14.31 -0.63
CA ALA A 34 -9.78 14.28 -1.22
C ALA A 34 -9.22 12.86 -1.31
N GLY A 35 -9.40 12.05 -0.27
CA GLY A 35 -9.01 10.64 -0.27
C GLY A 35 -9.75 9.85 -1.35
N GLU A 36 -11.08 10.00 -1.44
CA GLU A 36 -11.88 9.38 -2.49
C GLU A 36 -11.34 9.72 -3.88
N LEU A 37 -11.17 11.01 -4.19
CA LEU A 37 -10.74 11.48 -5.51
C LEU A 37 -9.32 11.03 -5.86
N THR A 38 -8.39 11.07 -4.91
CA THR A 38 -6.97 10.78 -5.18
C THR A 38 -6.64 9.29 -5.14
N TRP A 39 -7.48 8.46 -4.51
CA TRP A 39 -7.27 7.01 -4.41
C TRP A 39 -8.19 6.20 -5.33
N GLY A 40 -8.53 6.77 -6.49
CA GLY A 40 -9.24 6.07 -7.56
C GLY A 40 -10.76 6.18 -7.50
N HIS A 41 -11.28 7.30 -7.00
CA HIS A 41 -12.72 7.55 -6.82
C HIS A 41 -13.36 6.54 -5.86
N PHE A 42 -12.63 6.17 -4.81
CA PHE A 42 -13.02 5.09 -3.90
C PHE A 42 -13.23 5.61 -2.47
N PRO A 43 -14.50 5.73 -2.00
CA PRO A 43 -14.80 6.05 -0.62
C PRO A 43 -14.30 4.91 0.27
N ASN A 44 -13.36 5.19 1.17
CA ASN A 44 -12.70 4.16 1.97
C ASN A 44 -12.95 4.36 3.47
N ASN A 45 -13.10 3.25 4.18
CA ASN A 45 -13.33 3.16 5.61
C ASN A 45 -12.10 3.54 6.43
N LEU A 46 -10.88 3.51 5.85
CA LEU A 46 -9.69 4.05 6.49
C LEU A 46 -9.91 5.50 6.93
N ILE A 47 -10.22 6.39 5.98
CA ILE A 47 -10.32 7.82 6.29
C ILE A 47 -11.58 8.15 7.10
N LYS A 48 -12.67 7.41 6.85
CA LYS A 48 -13.93 7.53 7.59
C LYS A 48 -13.81 7.12 9.06
N VAL A 49 -13.01 6.09 9.39
CA VAL A 49 -12.71 5.73 10.79
C VAL A 49 -11.71 6.71 11.40
N MET A 50 -10.74 7.19 10.62
CA MET A 50 -9.78 8.18 11.07
C MET A 50 -10.41 9.54 11.41
N ALA A 51 -11.59 9.85 10.84
CA ALA A 51 -12.33 11.09 11.05
C ALA A 51 -12.76 11.36 12.50
N TYR A 52 -12.80 10.34 13.38
CA TYR A 52 -12.94 10.57 14.83
C TYR A 52 -11.77 11.37 15.43
N CYS A 53 -10.63 11.42 14.74
CA CYS A 53 -9.53 12.34 14.98
C CYS A 53 -9.39 13.29 13.77
N PRO A 54 -10.17 14.39 13.72
CA PRO A 54 -10.27 15.27 12.55
C PRO A 54 -8.92 15.69 11.99
N ARG A 55 -7.99 16.10 12.87
CA ARG A 55 -6.68 16.59 12.43
C ARG A 55 -5.84 15.50 11.76
N LEU A 56 -5.97 14.25 12.20
CA LEU A 56 -5.28 13.12 11.59
C LEU A 56 -5.85 12.85 10.19
N ALA A 57 -7.18 12.77 10.06
CA ALA A 57 -7.84 12.60 8.76
C ALA A 57 -7.49 13.73 7.77
N GLN A 58 -7.45 14.98 8.24
CA GLN A 58 -7.09 16.14 7.42
C GLN A 58 -5.67 16.09 6.87
N THR A 59 -4.74 15.41 7.55
CA THR A 59 -3.34 15.33 7.12
C THR A 59 -2.99 14.03 6.40
N GLU A 60 -3.75 12.95 6.66
CA GLU A 60 -3.38 11.60 6.20
C GLU A 60 -3.34 11.48 4.68
N VAL A 61 -4.28 12.12 3.97
CA VAL A 61 -4.39 11.97 2.51
C VAL A 61 -3.15 12.53 1.81
N GLU A 62 -2.80 13.79 2.08
CA GLU A 62 -1.60 14.42 1.52
C GLU A 62 -0.32 13.69 1.95
N TYR A 63 -0.28 13.28 3.22
CA TYR A 63 0.84 12.53 3.76
C TYR A 63 1.06 11.21 3.03
N CYS A 64 0.02 10.37 2.90
CA CYS A 64 0.08 9.12 2.15
C CYS A 64 0.40 9.33 0.67
N ASN A 65 -0.15 10.36 0.05
CA ASN A 65 0.11 10.67 -1.36
C ASN A 65 1.60 10.92 -1.62
N SER A 66 2.29 11.62 -0.71
CA SER A 66 3.71 11.99 -0.88
C SER A 66 4.69 10.82 -1.04
N PHE A 67 4.34 9.59 -0.61
CA PHE A 67 5.22 8.43 -0.73
C PHE A 67 4.56 7.17 -1.29
N ILE A 68 3.22 7.08 -1.33
CA ILE A 68 2.50 5.93 -1.89
C ILE A 68 2.03 6.24 -3.31
N PHE A 69 1.20 7.27 -3.48
CA PHE A 69 0.36 7.50 -4.67
C PHE A 69 0.93 8.47 -5.70
N ASP A 70 1.66 9.48 -5.26
CA ASP A 70 2.16 10.47 -6.20
C ASP A 70 3.12 9.81 -7.20
N PRO A 71 2.95 10.12 -8.51
CA PRO A 71 3.96 9.78 -9.50
C PRO A 71 5.21 10.63 -9.25
N VAL A 72 6.11 10.72 -10.24
CA VAL A 72 7.20 11.68 -10.16
C VAL A 72 6.62 13.09 -10.11
N THR A 73 6.71 13.70 -8.93
CA THR A 73 6.27 15.09 -8.66
C THR A 73 7.49 15.94 -8.37
N THR A 74 7.50 17.18 -8.89
CA THR A 74 8.59 18.14 -8.67
C THR A 74 8.07 19.47 -8.13
N TYR A 75 8.90 20.13 -7.31
CA TYR A 75 8.75 21.53 -6.93
C TYR A 75 9.92 22.33 -7.51
N GLY A 76 9.66 22.99 -8.65
CA GLY A 76 10.75 23.49 -9.50
C GLY A 76 11.57 22.31 -10.05
N ASP A 77 12.89 22.37 -9.86
CA ASP A 77 13.83 21.33 -10.28
C ASP A 77 14.03 20.20 -9.24
N LEU A 78 13.39 20.32 -8.06
CA LEU A 78 13.50 19.33 -7.00
C LEU A 78 12.39 18.28 -7.13
N GLN A 79 12.75 17.02 -7.35
CA GLN A 79 11.79 15.91 -7.20
C GLN A 79 11.42 15.75 -5.72
N THR A 80 10.12 15.70 -5.43
CA THR A 80 9.57 15.62 -4.07
C THR A 80 8.84 14.30 -3.78
N ALA A 81 8.42 13.55 -4.81
CA ALA A 81 7.76 12.26 -4.67
C ALA A 81 8.06 11.32 -5.85
N GLY A 82 7.64 10.06 -5.74
CA GLY A 82 7.71 9.08 -6.82
C GLY A 82 9.13 8.55 -7.10
N PHE A 83 9.93 8.31 -6.06
CA PHE A 83 11.32 7.84 -6.21
C PHE A 83 11.39 6.36 -6.60
N ASN A 84 10.49 5.54 -6.05
CA ASN A 84 10.24 4.16 -6.49
C ASN A 84 8.99 4.09 -7.36
N ASP A 85 8.98 3.16 -8.32
CA ASP A 85 7.81 2.93 -9.16
C ASP A 85 6.65 2.29 -8.37
N ARG A 86 5.42 2.55 -8.82
CA ARG A 86 4.21 2.11 -8.12
C ARG A 86 4.11 0.58 -8.02
N PHE A 87 4.64 -0.17 -8.98
CA PHE A 87 4.60 -1.64 -8.95
C PHE A 87 5.43 -2.20 -7.80
N LEU A 88 6.66 -1.70 -7.63
CA LEU A 88 7.51 -2.08 -6.51
C LEU A 88 6.88 -1.70 -5.16
N LYS A 89 6.32 -0.48 -5.07
CA LYS A 89 5.64 0.00 -3.86
C LYS A 89 4.48 -0.93 -3.46
N GLU A 90 3.62 -1.33 -4.39
CA GLU A 90 2.51 -2.24 -4.08
C GLU A 90 2.95 -3.64 -3.62
N LEU A 91 4.05 -4.17 -4.17
CA LEU A 91 4.61 -5.43 -3.68
C LEU A 91 5.11 -5.29 -2.23
N VAL A 92 5.78 -4.18 -1.90
CA VAL A 92 6.28 -3.88 -0.55
C VAL A 92 5.13 -3.73 0.45
N ILE A 93 4.10 -2.96 0.09
CA ILE A 93 2.91 -2.77 0.91
C ILE A 93 2.21 -4.11 1.17
N SER A 94 1.96 -4.87 0.10
CA SER A 94 1.28 -6.15 0.17
C SER A 94 2.08 -7.16 0.98
N ARG A 95 3.41 -7.22 0.81
CA ARG A 95 4.28 -8.10 1.60
C ARG A 95 4.24 -7.76 3.08
N THR A 96 4.36 -6.48 3.42
CA THR A 96 4.28 -5.98 4.81
C THR A 96 2.94 -6.37 5.44
N SER A 97 1.84 -6.22 4.68
CA SER A 97 0.48 -6.49 5.15
C SER A 97 0.18 -7.97 5.32
N LEU A 98 0.73 -8.83 4.46
CA LEU A 98 0.67 -10.29 4.61
C LEU A 98 1.43 -10.77 5.85
N ILE A 99 2.60 -10.20 6.14
CA ILE A 99 3.37 -10.51 7.36
C ILE A 99 2.59 -10.11 8.61
N ASN A 100 1.99 -8.92 8.60
CA ASN A 100 1.21 -8.40 9.74
C ASN A 100 -0.22 -8.96 9.82
N ARG A 101 -0.66 -9.75 8.84
CA ARG A 101 -2.00 -10.35 8.76
C ARG A 101 -3.14 -9.33 8.92
N SER A 102 -2.96 -8.14 8.34
CA SER A 102 -3.95 -7.06 8.36
C SER A 102 -4.98 -7.28 7.25
N ARG A 103 -6.22 -7.65 7.62
CA ARG A 103 -7.29 -7.91 6.66
C ARG A 103 -7.46 -6.75 5.67
N TYR A 104 -7.70 -5.54 6.19
CA TYR A 104 -8.01 -4.36 5.39
C TYR A 104 -6.91 -4.07 4.35
N SER A 105 -5.63 -4.11 4.75
CA SER A 105 -4.55 -3.87 3.80
C SER A 105 -4.31 -5.04 2.85
N VAL A 106 -4.49 -6.29 3.30
CA VAL A 106 -4.33 -7.48 2.44
C VAL A 106 -5.36 -7.47 1.31
N THR A 107 -6.61 -7.14 1.59
CA THR A 107 -7.68 -7.07 0.57
C THR A 107 -7.44 -5.89 -0.38
N HIS A 108 -7.30 -4.68 0.17
CA HIS A 108 -7.14 -3.45 -0.60
C HIS A 108 -5.90 -3.46 -1.49
N HIS A 109 -4.74 -3.85 -0.98
CA HIS A 109 -3.51 -3.82 -1.78
C HIS A 109 -3.36 -5.03 -2.71
N SER A 110 -4.05 -6.14 -2.46
CA SER A 110 -4.22 -7.16 -3.49
C SER A 110 -5.06 -6.62 -4.66
N PHE A 111 -6.16 -5.89 -4.39
CA PHE A 111 -6.98 -5.26 -5.42
C PHE A 111 -6.20 -4.20 -6.19
N ILE A 112 -5.61 -3.21 -5.50
CA ILE A 112 -4.86 -2.10 -6.11
C ILE A 112 -3.69 -2.65 -6.93
N GLY A 113 -2.93 -3.59 -6.37
CA GLY A 113 -1.83 -4.24 -7.05
C GLY A 113 -2.26 -4.96 -8.33
N MET A 114 -3.24 -5.85 -8.25
CA MET A 114 -3.75 -6.59 -9.41
C MET A 114 -4.31 -5.67 -10.49
N LYS A 115 -5.04 -4.62 -10.08
CA LYS A 115 -5.57 -3.59 -10.99
C LYS A 115 -4.45 -2.82 -11.69
N LEU A 116 -3.46 -2.34 -10.95
CA LEU A 116 -2.30 -1.61 -11.49
C LEU A 116 -1.58 -2.40 -12.59
N TYR A 117 -1.31 -3.69 -12.35
CA TYR A 117 -0.71 -4.55 -13.37
C TYR A 117 -1.64 -4.83 -14.55
N SER A 118 -2.93 -5.04 -14.29
CA SER A 118 -3.91 -5.29 -15.35
C SER A 118 -4.06 -4.10 -16.28
N ASP A 119 -4.14 -2.89 -15.73
CA ASP A 119 -4.21 -1.63 -16.48
C ASP A 119 -2.95 -1.41 -17.34
N ALA A 120 -1.81 -1.99 -16.93
CA ALA A 120 -0.55 -2.01 -17.69
C ALA A 120 -0.40 -3.20 -18.65
N GLY A 121 -1.43 -4.05 -18.81
CA GLY A 121 -1.38 -5.24 -19.67
C GLY A 121 -0.50 -6.38 -19.14
N ARG A 122 -0.20 -6.40 -17.84
CA ARG A 122 0.74 -7.33 -17.17
C ARG A 122 0.04 -8.25 -16.16
N ARG A 123 -1.20 -8.66 -16.45
CA ARG A 123 -2.05 -9.44 -15.53
C ARG A 123 -1.43 -10.76 -15.08
N ASP A 124 -0.82 -11.51 -16.01
CA ASP A 124 -0.20 -12.82 -15.69
C ASP A 124 1.02 -12.67 -14.77
N GLU A 125 1.79 -11.61 -14.97
CA GLU A 125 2.91 -11.25 -14.08
C GLU A 125 2.40 -10.94 -12.67
N ALA A 126 1.31 -10.16 -12.58
CA ALA A 126 0.66 -9.82 -11.31
C ALA A 126 0.20 -11.07 -10.57
N HIS A 127 -0.51 -11.97 -11.27
CA HIS A 127 -1.05 -13.18 -10.68
C HIS A 127 0.06 -14.02 -10.02
N SER A 128 1.12 -14.31 -10.77
CA SER A 128 2.26 -15.07 -10.27
C SER A 128 2.94 -14.38 -9.08
N LYS A 129 3.20 -13.07 -9.17
CA LYS A 129 3.84 -12.29 -8.10
C LYS A 129 3.01 -12.23 -6.83
N TYR A 130 1.70 -11.99 -6.93
CA TYR A 130 0.84 -11.82 -5.75
C TYR A 130 0.51 -13.15 -5.08
N LEU A 131 0.35 -14.23 -5.85
CA LEU A 131 0.13 -15.57 -5.31
C LEU A 131 1.28 -16.01 -4.39
N HIS A 132 2.51 -15.80 -4.83
CA HIS A 132 3.71 -16.24 -4.10
C HIS A 132 4.29 -15.22 -3.13
N LEU A 133 3.74 -14.01 -3.06
CA LEU A 133 4.34 -12.89 -2.31
C LEU A 133 4.63 -13.19 -0.83
N HIS A 134 3.74 -13.93 -0.16
CA HIS A 134 3.90 -14.31 1.24
C HIS A 134 5.12 -15.19 1.54
N GLU A 135 5.71 -15.82 0.54
CA GLU A 135 6.89 -16.69 0.60
C GLU A 135 7.78 -16.46 -0.62
N HIS A 136 7.97 -15.18 -1.00
CA HIS A 136 8.68 -14.78 -2.21
C HIS A 136 10.08 -15.42 -2.31
N GLU A 137 10.72 -15.68 -1.17
CA GLU A 137 12.01 -16.33 -1.04
C GLU A 137 12.05 -17.76 -1.62
N LYS A 138 10.92 -18.46 -1.66
CA LYS A 138 10.79 -19.82 -2.22
C LYS A 138 10.52 -19.81 -3.73
N HIS A 139 10.23 -18.65 -4.31
CA HIS A 139 9.87 -18.49 -5.72
C HIS A 139 10.75 -17.44 -6.42
N PRO A 140 12.09 -17.56 -6.35
CA PRO A 140 12.99 -16.53 -6.85
C PRO A 140 12.85 -16.26 -8.36
N GLN A 141 12.34 -17.22 -9.12
CA GLN A 141 12.07 -17.10 -10.56
C GLN A 141 10.91 -16.15 -10.91
N VAL A 142 10.04 -15.84 -9.95
CA VAL A 142 8.87 -14.96 -10.14
C VAL A 142 9.22 -13.48 -10.04
N TYR A 143 10.33 -13.17 -9.37
CA TYR A 143 10.73 -11.82 -9.02
C TYR A 143 12.06 -11.45 -9.66
N THR A 144 12.17 -10.19 -10.10
CA THR A 144 13.46 -9.62 -10.50
C THR A 144 14.41 -9.58 -9.29
N GLU A 145 15.72 -9.49 -9.54
CA GLU A 145 16.69 -9.37 -8.44
C GLU A 145 16.41 -8.16 -7.54
N ARG A 146 16.05 -7.01 -8.14
CA ARG A 146 15.65 -5.81 -7.40
C ARG A 146 14.48 -6.09 -6.46
N GLU A 147 13.43 -6.71 -6.97
CA GLU A 147 12.24 -7.05 -6.16
C GLU A 147 12.61 -8.02 -5.04
N ARG A 148 13.43 -9.06 -5.28
CA ARG A 148 13.83 -10.01 -4.24
C ARG A 148 14.58 -9.34 -3.10
N ILE A 149 15.61 -8.55 -3.40
CA ILE A 149 16.39 -7.83 -2.38
C ILE A 149 15.52 -6.85 -1.59
N VAL A 150 14.62 -6.12 -2.27
CA VAL A 150 13.69 -5.20 -1.60
C VAL A 150 12.66 -5.94 -0.74
N LEU A 151 12.16 -7.10 -1.18
CA LEU A 151 11.21 -7.91 -0.42
C LEU A 151 11.86 -8.62 0.78
N ASP A 152 13.12 -9.03 0.67
CA ASP A 152 13.92 -9.54 1.80
C ASP A 152 14.11 -8.44 2.86
N TYR A 153 14.48 -7.23 2.42
CA TYR A 153 14.55 -6.05 3.28
C TYR A 153 13.21 -5.74 3.95
N THR A 154 12.12 -5.73 3.17
CA THR A 154 10.76 -5.53 3.65
C THR A 154 10.40 -6.53 4.75
N ALA A 155 10.71 -7.80 4.54
CA ALA A 155 10.41 -8.85 5.49
C ALA A 155 11.20 -8.72 6.80
N ASN A 156 12.46 -8.29 6.74
CA ASN A 156 13.26 -7.99 7.92
C ASN A 156 12.69 -6.79 8.68
N VAL A 157 12.53 -5.64 8.03
CA VAL A 157 12.00 -4.42 8.67
C VAL A 157 10.63 -4.65 9.30
N ALA A 158 9.73 -5.37 8.62
CA ALA A 158 8.39 -5.62 9.12
C ALA A 158 8.35 -6.55 10.36
N ARG A 159 9.27 -7.52 10.44
CA ARG A 159 9.34 -8.48 11.55
C ARG A 159 10.17 -7.96 12.71
N ASP A 160 11.39 -7.50 12.41
CA ASP A 160 12.35 -6.94 13.35
C ASP A 160 13.42 -6.14 12.59
N ALA A 161 13.34 -4.82 12.69
CA ALA A 161 14.28 -3.92 12.02
C ALA A 161 15.74 -4.06 12.50
N HIS A 162 15.99 -4.70 13.66
CA HIS A 162 17.34 -5.00 14.11
C HIS A 162 18.02 -6.13 13.31
N LEU A 163 17.28 -6.88 12.49
CA LEU A 163 17.82 -7.87 11.57
C LEU A 163 18.47 -7.26 10.32
N VAL A 164 18.26 -5.97 10.08
CA VAL A 164 18.85 -5.25 8.95
C VAL A 164 20.32 -4.98 9.24
N ASP A 165 21.19 -5.35 8.31
CA ASP A 165 22.64 -5.16 8.40
C ASP A 165 23.21 -4.33 7.24
N ASP A 166 24.50 -3.99 7.34
CA ASP A 166 25.22 -3.21 6.32
C ASP A 166 25.28 -3.92 4.98
N LYS A 167 25.27 -5.26 4.98
CA LYS A 167 25.26 -6.06 3.76
C LYS A 167 23.94 -5.85 3.02
N GLN A 168 22.81 -5.86 3.73
CA GLN A 168 21.49 -5.63 3.15
C GLN A 168 21.38 -4.22 2.55
N PHE A 169 21.94 -3.19 3.21
CA PHE A 169 22.05 -1.85 2.62
C PHE A 169 22.96 -1.80 1.38
N SER A 170 24.08 -2.51 1.39
CA SER A 170 24.95 -2.63 0.22
C SER A 170 24.22 -3.26 -0.97
N ASP A 171 23.47 -4.34 -0.72
CA ASP A 171 22.68 -5.02 -1.75
C ASP A 171 21.54 -4.13 -2.29
N LEU A 172 20.82 -3.42 -1.42
CA LEU A 172 19.80 -2.44 -1.82
C LEU A 172 20.39 -1.37 -2.74
N ARG A 173 21.49 -0.74 -2.32
CA ARG A 173 22.15 0.30 -3.13
C ARG A 173 22.56 -0.23 -4.49
N ARG A 174 23.10 -1.45 -4.54
CA ARG A 174 23.53 -2.10 -5.79
C ARG A 174 22.36 -2.32 -6.74
N VAL A 175 21.27 -2.93 -6.30
CA VAL A 175 20.13 -3.26 -7.20
C VAL A 175 19.35 -2.03 -7.63
N LEU A 176 19.21 -1.03 -6.76
CA LEU A 176 18.56 0.24 -7.09
C LEU A 176 19.41 1.08 -8.06
N ALA A 177 20.72 1.17 -7.82
CA ALA A 177 21.63 1.85 -8.75
C ALA A 177 21.65 1.18 -10.14
N ALA A 178 21.62 -0.16 -10.19
CA ALA A 178 21.55 -0.88 -11.46
C ALA A 178 20.26 -0.58 -12.22
N HIS A 179 19.12 -0.55 -11.52
CA HIS A 179 17.84 -0.15 -12.12
C HIS A 179 17.87 1.28 -12.64
N ASN A 180 18.37 2.23 -11.85
CA ASN A 180 18.40 3.65 -12.21
C ASN A 180 19.31 3.94 -13.43
N LYS A 181 20.35 3.12 -13.65
CA LYS A 181 21.19 3.22 -14.86
C LYS A 181 20.44 2.82 -16.14
N ALA A 182 19.42 1.97 -16.03
CA ALA A 182 18.57 1.56 -17.15
C ALA A 182 17.39 2.51 -17.42
N ASP A 183 17.08 3.40 -16.46
CA ASP A 183 16.00 4.38 -16.58
C ASP A 183 16.51 5.69 -17.22
N PRO A 184 15.96 6.11 -18.37
CA PRO A 184 16.39 7.33 -19.06
C PRO A 184 16.31 8.61 -18.22
N ARG A 185 15.45 8.64 -17.19
CA ARG A 185 15.26 9.80 -16.30
C ARG A 185 16.41 9.96 -15.32
N THR A 186 17.07 8.86 -14.96
CA THR A 186 18.11 8.83 -13.93
C THR A 186 19.47 8.40 -14.47
N SER A 187 19.55 7.89 -15.70
CA SER A 187 20.78 7.40 -16.31
C SER A 187 21.83 8.49 -16.58
N THR A 188 21.40 9.75 -16.61
CA THR A 188 22.26 10.92 -16.87
C THR A 188 22.73 11.63 -15.60
N LEU A 189 22.32 11.15 -14.42
CA LEU A 189 22.73 11.72 -13.14
C LEU A 189 24.25 11.57 -12.96
N THR A 190 24.87 12.59 -12.36
CA THR A 190 26.25 12.48 -11.89
C THR A 190 26.36 11.39 -10.82
N GLU A 191 27.54 10.82 -10.60
CA GLU A 191 27.75 9.76 -9.61
C GLU A 191 27.22 10.14 -8.20
N THR A 192 27.53 11.36 -7.75
CA THR A 192 27.04 11.88 -6.46
C THR A 192 25.52 12.02 -6.43
N ALA A 193 24.90 12.50 -7.51
CA ALA A 193 23.45 12.65 -7.58
C ALA A 193 22.75 11.28 -7.65
N ALA A 194 23.31 10.33 -8.41
CA ALA A 194 22.81 8.97 -8.50
C ALA A 194 22.86 8.25 -7.14
N ALA A 195 23.97 8.40 -6.39
CA ALA A 195 24.09 7.84 -5.05
C ALA A 195 23.02 8.40 -4.09
N ARG A 196 22.83 9.73 -4.09
CA ARG A 196 21.78 10.38 -3.28
C ARG A 196 20.38 9.91 -3.67
N PHE A 197 20.11 9.77 -4.96
CA PHE A 197 18.81 9.31 -5.44
C PHE A 197 18.50 7.88 -4.95
N VAL A 198 19.51 7.00 -4.97
CA VAL A 198 19.39 5.64 -4.41
C VAL A 198 19.11 5.67 -2.92
N ASP A 199 19.83 6.49 -2.14
CA ASP A 199 19.55 6.61 -0.71
C ASP A 199 18.13 7.16 -0.45
N THR A 200 17.65 8.11 -1.27
CA THR A 200 16.25 8.58 -1.20
C THR A 200 15.24 7.46 -1.47
N GLN A 201 15.49 6.60 -2.45
CA GLN A 201 14.65 5.44 -2.71
C GLN A 201 14.59 4.48 -1.51
N ILE A 202 15.72 4.25 -0.84
CA ILE A 202 15.76 3.42 0.38
C ILE A 202 14.98 4.07 1.51
N VAL A 203 15.10 5.39 1.70
CA VAL A 203 14.29 6.15 2.68
C VAL A 203 12.80 5.99 2.39
N GLU A 204 12.37 6.18 1.14
CA GLU A 204 10.96 6.03 0.75
C GLU A 204 10.44 4.60 0.99
N LEU A 205 11.23 3.56 0.64
CA LEU A 205 10.87 2.16 0.92
C LEU A 205 10.75 1.89 2.43
N THR A 206 11.70 2.38 3.23
CA THR A 206 11.68 2.20 4.69
C THR A 206 10.47 2.89 5.30
N TRP A 207 10.17 4.11 4.84
CA TRP A 207 9.00 4.88 5.27
C TRP A 207 7.71 4.14 4.94
N LEU A 208 7.60 3.59 3.72
CA LEU A 208 6.47 2.80 3.28
C LEU A 208 6.25 1.57 4.16
N ILE A 209 7.30 0.81 4.46
CA ILE A 209 7.21 -0.38 5.32
C ILE A 209 6.81 0.00 6.74
N GLY A 210 7.43 1.04 7.31
CA GLY A 210 7.14 1.54 8.65
C GLY A 210 5.71 2.05 8.80
N HIS A 211 5.22 2.82 7.82
CA HIS A 211 3.85 3.34 7.81
C HIS A 211 2.84 2.20 7.72
N PHE A 212 3.06 1.21 6.84
CA PHE A 212 2.18 0.05 6.77
C PHE A 212 2.29 -0.84 8.00
N CYS A 213 3.44 -0.91 8.67
CA CYS A 213 3.51 -1.53 9.99
C CYS A 213 2.59 -0.83 11.02
N LEU A 214 2.54 0.50 11.02
CA LEU A 214 1.63 1.27 11.85
C LEU A 214 0.17 1.05 11.44
N LEU A 215 -0.18 1.27 10.17
CA LEU A 215 -1.54 1.15 9.67
C LEU A 215 -2.08 -0.27 9.82
N ASN A 216 -1.29 -1.30 9.55
CA ASN A 216 -1.72 -2.70 9.74
C ASN A 216 -2.11 -3.01 11.18
N ARG A 217 -1.34 -2.51 12.15
CA ARG A 217 -1.68 -2.64 13.57
C ARG A 217 -2.93 -1.84 13.90
N TRP A 218 -3.06 -0.63 13.35
CA TRP A 218 -4.23 0.23 13.54
C TRP A 218 -5.52 -0.40 12.98
N PHE A 219 -5.52 -0.85 11.72
CA PHE A 219 -6.67 -1.54 11.10
C PHE A 219 -7.08 -2.77 11.88
N THR A 220 -6.10 -3.59 12.27
CA THR A 220 -6.35 -4.84 13.02
C THR A 220 -6.90 -4.53 14.42
N ALA A 221 -6.31 -3.57 15.12
CA ALA A 221 -6.73 -3.19 16.47
C ALA A 221 -8.10 -2.53 16.49
N LEU A 222 -8.51 -1.80 15.44
CA LEU A 222 -9.83 -1.19 15.34
C LEU A 222 -10.86 -2.04 14.60
N GLN A 223 -10.43 -3.17 14.01
CA GLN A 223 -11.26 -4.00 13.13
C GLN A 223 -11.93 -3.16 12.03
N VAL A 224 -11.12 -2.35 11.33
CA VAL A 224 -11.63 -1.53 10.22
C VAL A 224 -12.20 -2.46 9.14
N PRO A 225 -13.49 -2.32 8.79
CA PRO A 225 -14.14 -3.20 7.84
C PRO A 225 -13.78 -2.80 6.41
N ASP A 226 -13.65 -3.78 5.52
CA ASP A 226 -13.72 -3.56 4.08
C ASP A 226 -15.11 -2.99 3.72
N GLU A 227 -15.20 -2.17 2.67
CA GLU A 227 -16.45 -1.57 2.23
C GLU A 227 -17.35 -2.62 1.58
N GLY A 228 -18.56 -2.77 2.12
CA GLY A 228 -19.50 -3.82 1.77
C GLY A 228 -20.70 -3.34 0.94
N PRO A 229 -21.70 -4.22 0.72
CA PRO A 229 -22.93 -3.87 0.01
C PRO A 229 -23.77 -2.77 0.71
N ASP A 230 -23.58 -2.60 2.02
CA ASP A 230 -24.28 -1.61 2.84
C ASP A 230 -23.52 -0.26 2.92
N ASP A 231 -22.37 -0.17 2.22
CA ASP A 231 -21.57 1.05 2.07
C ASP A 231 -21.82 1.75 0.73
N GLU A 232 -21.37 3.00 0.62
CA GLU A 232 -21.43 3.80 -0.61
C GLU A 232 -20.76 3.14 -1.82
N ALA A 233 -19.82 2.21 -1.58
CA ALA A 233 -19.15 1.43 -2.61
C ALA A 233 -18.99 -0.03 -2.17
N ASN A 234 -19.46 -0.96 -3.01
CA ASN A 234 -19.28 -2.39 -2.79
C ASN A 234 -17.86 -2.84 -3.23
N PHE A 235 -16.86 -2.51 -2.41
CA PHE A 235 -15.48 -2.93 -2.65
C PHE A 235 -15.35 -4.44 -2.68
N GLN A 236 -16.07 -5.15 -1.83
CA GLN A 236 -16.00 -6.61 -1.80
C GLN A 236 -16.31 -7.22 -3.18
N ALA A 237 -17.31 -6.72 -3.90
CA ALA A 237 -17.60 -7.18 -5.27
C ALA A 237 -16.43 -6.87 -6.23
N SER A 238 -15.86 -5.68 -6.15
CA SER A 238 -14.71 -5.27 -6.97
C SER A 238 -13.46 -6.12 -6.68
N TYR A 239 -13.24 -6.44 -5.40
CA TYR A 239 -12.18 -7.33 -4.95
C TYR A 239 -12.33 -8.73 -5.54
N GLU A 240 -13.55 -9.29 -5.50
CA GLU A 240 -13.82 -10.63 -6.03
C GLU A 240 -13.70 -10.71 -7.56
N GLU A 241 -14.02 -9.63 -8.27
CA GLU A 241 -13.86 -9.52 -9.72
C GLU A 241 -12.39 -9.40 -10.15
N ILE A 242 -11.63 -8.53 -9.48
CA ILE A 242 -10.26 -8.20 -9.89
C ILE A 242 -9.24 -9.21 -9.34
N VAL A 243 -9.42 -9.70 -8.11
CA VAL A 243 -8.46 -10.57 -7.44
C VAL A 243 -8.81 -12.04 -7.68
N PRO A 244 -7.93 -12.81 -8.36
CA PRO A 244 -8.13 -14.23 -8.64
C PRO A 244 -8.43 -15.07 -7.39
N GLN A 245 -9.29 -16.09 -7.56
CA GLN A 245 -9.80 -16.91 -6.45
C GLN A 245 -8.67 -17.56 -5.63
N ASP A 246 -7.62 -18.05 -6.27
CA ASP A 246 -6.48 -18.69 -5.59
C ASP A 246 -5.69 -17.71 -4.70
N ILE A 247 -5.55 -16.45 -5.12
CA ILE A 247 -5.00 -15.38 -4.28
C ILE A 247 -5.94 -15.07 -3.12
N ARG A 248 -7.26 -15.03 -3.34
CA ARG A 248 -8.27 -14.81 -2.28
C ARG A 248 -8.27 -15.95 -1.25
N ASP A 249 -8.16 -17.20 -1.70
CA ASP A 249 -8.06 -18.37 -0.84
C ASP A 249 -6.76 -18.34 -0.02
N ARG A 250 -5.63 -18.01 -0.66
CA ARG A 250 -4.35 -17.80 0.03
C ARG A 250 -4.47 -16.72 1.10
N ASN A 251 -5.03 -15.56 0.76
CA ASN A 251 -5.23 -14.46 1.71
C ASN A 251 -6.08 -14.91 2.91
N SER A 252 -7.20 -15.60 2.67
CA SER A 252 -8.08 -16.12 3.72
C SER A 252 -7.34 -17.02 4.71
N ARG A 253 -6.52 -17.96 4.21
CA ARG A 253 -5.72 -18.85 5.05
C ARG A 253 -4.67 -18.10 5.89
N ILE A 254 -4.03 -17.06 5.34
CA ILE A 254 -3.07 -16.21 6.08
C ILE A 254 -3.78 -15.46 7.19
N LEU A 255 -4.94 -14.88 6.89
CA LEU A 255 -5.72 -14.13 7.88
C LEU A 255 -6.23 -15.05 8.99
N ALA A 256 -6.61 -16.29 8.67
CA ALA A 256 -6.98 -17.32 9.65
C ALA A 256 -5.79 -17.84 10.48
N GLY A 257 -4.56 -17.75 9.95
CA GLY A 257 -3.34 -18.17 10.65
C GLY A 257 -2.96 -19.61 10.39
N GLU A 258 -3.30 -20.12 9.20
CA GLU A 258 -3.16 -21.52 8.80
C GLU A 258 -1.84 -21.79 8.04
N PHE A 259 -0.76 -21.11 8.44
CA PHE A 259 0.58 -21.21 7.85
C PHE A 259 1.68 -21.17 8.90
#